data_AF-A0A1X7KNI8-F1
#
_entry.id   AF-A0A1X7KNI8-F1
#
_cell.length_a   1.000
_cell.length_b   1.000
_cell.length_c   1.000
_cell.angle_alpha   90.00
_cell.angle_beta   90.00
_cell.angle_gamma   90.00
#
_symmetry.space_group_name_H-M   'P 1'
#
loop_
_entity.id
_entity.type
_entity.pdbx_description
1 polymer ?
#
loop_
_entity_poly.entity_id
_entity_poly.type
_entity_poly.pdbx_seq_one_letter_code
_entity_poly.pdbx_strand_id
1 'polypeptide(L)' 'MDRYRINFVCNKLPDQKTGLMGFKIGENYEGRAFNGLFEINAKWGSGTESKLISKSLFDEYFELLQQDQYFQTSA' A
#
# COMPACT_ATOMS: atom_id res chain seq x y z
N MET A 1 5.97 9.25 15.63
CA MET A 1 5.89 8.93 14.18
C MET A 1 5.38 7.52 14.05
N ASP A 2 4.33 7.29 13.26
CA ASP A 2 3.88 5.94 12.93
C ASP A 2 4.95 5.28 12.07
N ARG A 3 5.82 4.49 12.71
CA ARG A 3 6.93 3.80 12.03
C ARG A 3 6.46 2.81 10.96
N TYR A 4 5.16 2.54 10.94
CA TYR A 4 4.54 1.64 9.99
C TYR A 4 3.84 2.35 8.83
N ARG A 5 3.80 3.68 8.79
CA ARG A 5 3.10 4.40 7.71
C ARG A 5 3.95 4.38 6.45
N ILE A 6 3.30 4.11 5.32
CA ILE A 6 3.91 4.14 3.99
C ILE A 6 3.11 5.05 3.07
N ASN A 7 3.81 5.63 2.10
CA ASN A 7 3.21 6.33 0.97
C ASN A 7 3.51 5.53 -0.29
N PHE A 8 2.50 5.33 -1.13
CA PHE A 8 2.62 4.51 -2.32
C PHE A 8 1.77 5.07 -3.46
N VAL A 9 2.16 4.77 -4.70
CA VAL A 9 1.42 5.13 -5.90
C VAL A 9 0.82 3.88 -6.52
N CYS A 10 -0.37 3.98 -7.10
CA CYS A 10 -0.94 2.90 -7.90
C CYS A 10 -0.41 3.02 -9.33
N ASN A 11 0.36 2.03 -9.80
CA ASN A 11 0.92 2.01 -11.16
C ASN A 11 0.07 1.18 -12.12
N LYS A 12 -0.70 0.23 -11.60
CA LYS A 12 -1.55 -0.67 -12.40
C LYS A 12 -2.93 -0.75 -11.78
N LEU A 13 -3.97 -0.67 -12.62
CA LEU A 13 -5.36 -0.81 -12.18
C LEU A 13 -5.58 -2.25 -11.68
N PRO A 14 -6.00 -2.43 -10.41
CA PRO A 14 -6.39 -3.73 -9.92
C PRO A 14 -7.65 -4.25 -10.61
N ASP A 15 -7.64 -5.53 -10.99
CA ASP A 15 -8.81 -6.19 -11.58
C ASP A 15 -9.92 -6.37 -10.54
N GLN A 16 -11.18 -6.50 -10.99
CA GLN A 16 -12.33 -6.73 -10.09
C GLN A 16 -12.14 -7.96 -9.18
N LYS A 17 -11.37 -8.96 -9.64
CA LYS A 17 -11.10 -10.20 -8.90
C LYS A 17 -10.13 -10.03 -7.73
N THR A 18 -9.30 -8.99 -7.75
CA THR A 18 -8.33 -8.71 -6.67
C THR A 18 -9.00 -8.14 -5.42
N GLY A 19 -10.23 -7.64 -5.56
CA GLY A 19 -10.94 -6.95 -4.49
C GLY A 19 -10.35 -5.58 -4.17
N LEU A 20 -9.37 -5.07 -4.91
CA LEU A 20 -8.74 -3.76 -4.69
C LEU A 20 -9.45 -2.64 -5.46
N MET A 21 -10.78 -2.61 -5.46
CA MET A 21 -11.52 -1.54 -6.15
C MET A 21 -11.33 -0.18 -5.47
N GLY A 22 -11.29 0.89 -6.27
CA GLY A 22 -11.25 2.27 -5.78
C GLY A 22 -9.90 2.97 -5.90
N PHE A 23 -8.82 2.22 -6.19
CA PHE A 23 -7.52 2.81 -6.53
C PHE A 23 -7.48 3.26 -7.99
N LYS A 24 -6.79 4.36 -8.25
CA LYS A 24 -6.62 4.98 -9.57
C LYS A 24 -5.14 5.02 -9.93
N ILE A 25 -4.82 4.68 -11.17
CA ILE A 25 -3.44 4.77 -11.68
C ILE A 25 -2.93 6.20 -11.55
N GLY A 26 -1.69 6.34 -11.07
CA GLY A 26 -0.99 7.61 -10.91
C GLY A 26 -1.38 8.40 -9.65
N GLU A 27 -2.31 7.90 -8.84
CA GLU A 27 -2.65 8.54 -7.57
C GLU A 27 -1.82 8.00 -6.41
N ASN A 28 -1.50 8.91 -5.49
CA ASN A 28 -0.76 8.64 -4.28
C ASN A 28 -1.71 8.30 -3.15
N TYR A 29 -1.36 7.26 -2.41
CA TYR A 29 -2.13 6.71 -1.31
C TYR A 29 -1.23 6.54 -0.09
N GLU A 30 -1.90 6.45 1.05
CA GLU A 30 -1.26 6.19 2.33
C GLU A 30 -1.74 4.85 2.87
N GLY A 31 -0.83 4.16 3.54
CA GLY A 31 -1.10 2.84 4.09
C GLY A 31 -0.20 2.52 5.27
N ARG A 32 -0.25 1.26 5.69
CA ARG A 32 0.70 0.70 6.64
C ARG A 32 1.39 -0.53 6.10
N ALA A 33 2.67 -0.70 6.39
CA ALA A 33 3.38 -1.94 6.11
C ALA A 33 3.93 -2.55 7.40
N PHE A 34 3.71 -3.85 7.60
CA PHE A 34 4.18 -4.58 8.76
C PHE A 34 4.37 -6.06 8.41
N ASN A 35 5.52 -6.62 8.79
CA ASN A 35 5.85 -8.05 8.58
C ASN A 35 5.61 -8.56 7.14
N GLY A 36 5.88 -7.75 6.12
CA GLY A 36 5.68 -8.12 4.71
C GLY A 36 4.22 -8.08 4.23
N LEU A 37 3.31 -7.57 5.07
CA LEU A 37 1.92 -7.26 4.71
C LEU A 37 1.74 -5.75 4.59
N PHE A 38 0.77 -5.37 3.75
CA PHE A 38 0.45 -4.00 3.41
C PHE A 38 -1.04 -3.77 3.66
N GLU A 39 -1.34 -2.90 4.62
CA GLU A 39 -2.68 -2.39 4.86
C GLU A 39 -2.87 -1.12 4.02
N ILE A 40 -3.72 -1.21 3.00
CA ILE A 40 -3.95 -0.15 2.03
C ILE A 40 -5.42 0.29 2.02
N ASN A 41 -5.65 1.57 1.71
CA ASN A 41 -6.99 2.12 1.61
C ASN A 41 -7.00 3.23 0.54
N ALA A 42 -8.03 3.25 -0.31
CA ALA A 42 -8.18 4.29 -1.32
C ALA A 42 -8.44 5.69 -0.70
N LYS A 43 -8.95 5.74 0.54
CA LYS A 43 -9.15 6.98 1.31
C LYS A 43 -8.81 6.78 2.78
N TRP A 44 -7.53 6.98 3.12
CA TRP A 44 -7.04 6.88 4.50
C TRP A 44 -7.83 7.80 5.45
N GLY A 45 -8.19 7.30 6.64
CA GLY A 45 -8.90 8.08 7.66
C GLY A 45 -10.37 8.41 7.34
N SER A 46 -10.91 7.99 6.20
CA SER A 46 -12.31 8.27 5.83
C SER A 46 -13.34 7.29 6.39
N GLY A 47 -12.89 6.28 7.17
CA GLY A 47 -13.74 5.20 7.68
C GLY A 47 -14.07 4.11 6.65
N THR A 48 -13.53 4.21 5.42
CA THR A 48 -13.60 3.14 4.42
C THR A 48 -12.77 1.93 4.86
N GLU A 49 -13.20 0.73 4.44
CA GLU A 49 -12.51 -0.52 4.77
C GLU A 49 -11.08 -0.54 4.20
N SER A 50 -10.10 -0.76 5.09
CA SER A 50 -8.72 -1.01 4.70
C SER A 50 -8.53 -2.47 4.31
N LYS A 51 -7.70 -2.71 3.30
CA LYS A 51 -7.40 -4.06 2.80
C LYS A 51 -5.99 -4.44 3.16
N LEU A 52 -5.85 -5.63 3.74
CA LEU A 52 -4.55 -6.22 4.04
C LEU A 52 -4.14 -7.14 2.89
N ILE A 53 -3.03 -6.82 2.24
CA ILE A 53 -2.50 -7.58 1.11
C ILE A 53 -1.05 -8.00 1.34
N SER A 54 -0.61 -9.03 0.62
CA SER A 54 0.77 -9.49 0.64
C SER A 54 1.68 -8.56 -0.16
N LYS A 55 2.99 -8.58 0.15
CA LYS A 55 4.02 -7.88 -0.62
C LYS A 55 3.94 -8.16 -2.12
N SER A 56 3.76 -9.42 -2.52
CA SER A 56 3.72 -9.79 -3.94
C SER A 56 2.56 -9.12 -4.68
N LEU A 57 1.38 -9.06 -4.05
CA LEU A 57 0.23 -8.37 -4.64
C LEU A 57 0.44 -6.86 -4.62
N PHE A 58 1.05 -6.34 -3.55
CA PHE A 58 1.37 -4.92 -3.45
C PHE A 58 2.30 -4.49 -4.58
N ASP A 59 3.44 -5.17 -4.75
CA ASP A 59 4.44 -4.85 -5.77
C ASP A 59 3.89 -5.00 -7.22
N GLU A 60 2.84 -5.80 -7.43
CA GLU A 60 2.22 -5.94 -8.75
C GLU A 60 1.43 -4.68 -9.17
N TYR A 61 0.78 -4.02 -8.21
CA TYR A 61 -0.15 -2.92 -8.48
C TYR A 61 0.33 -1.55 -7.99
N PHE A 62 1.20 -1.53 -7.00
CA PHE A 62 1.61 -0.35 -6.27
C PHE A 62 3.14 -0.27 -6.14
N GLU A 63 3.63 0.94 -5.93
CA GLU A 63 5.04 1.23 -5.72
C GLU A 63 5.20 2.20 -4.54
N LEU A 64 6.18 1.93 -3.66
CA LEU A 64 6.48 2.80 -2.52
C LEU A 64 7.17 4.08 -3.00
N LEU A 65 6.62 5.23 -2.60
CA LEU A 65 7.15 6.56 -2.94
C LEU A 65 8.28 7.01 -2.02
N GLN A 66 8.39 6.45 -0.81
CA GLN A 66 9.51 6.66 0.11
C GLN A 66 10.10 5.30 0.48
N GLN A 67 11.18 4.91 -0.19
CA GLN A 67 11.94 3.68 0.12
C GLN A 67 12.90 3.84 1.32
N ASP A 68 13.08 5.06 1.83
CA ASP A 68 14.22 5.39 2.69
C ASP A 68 14.25 4.78 4.11
N GLN A 69 13.20 4.12 4.60
CA GLN A 69 13.18 3.71 6.02
C GLN A 69 12.74 2.28 6.34
N TYR A 70 12.31 1.47 5.36
CA TYR A 70 11.76 0.14 5.66
C TYR A 70 12.75 -1.04 5.63
N PHE A 71 13.99 -0.81 5.17
CA PHE A 71 14.99 -1.88 4.98
C PHE A 71 16.18 -1.85 5.95
N GLN A 72 16.07 -1.19 7.12
CA GLN A 72 17.10 -1.25 8.15
C GLN A 72 16.67 -2.03 9.40
N THR A 73 16.45 -3.34 9.25
CA THR A 73 16.61 -4.30 10.37
C THR A 73 16.94 -5.68 9.81
N SER A 74 18.12 -5.79 9.18
CA SER A 74 18.80 -7.06 8.91
C SER A 74 20.31 -6.82 8.90
N ALA A 75 20.91 -6.62 10.08
CA ALA A 75 22.35 -6.77 10.30
C ALA A 75 22.59 -7.16 11.76
#